data_AF-A0AAJ7EB79-F1
#
_entry.id   AF-A0AAJ7EB79-F1
#
_cell.length_a   1.000
_cell.length_b   1.000
_cell.length_c   1.000
_cell.angle_alpha   90.00
_cell.angle_beta   90.00
_cell.angle_gamma   90.00
#
_symmetry.space_group_name_H-M   'P 1'
#
loop_
_entity.id
_entity.type
_entity.pdbx_description
1 polymer ?
#
loop_
_entity_poly.entity_id
_entity_poly.type
_entity_poly.pdbx_seq_one_letter_code
_entity_poly.pdbx_strand_id
1 'polypeptide(L)'
;MPVDCQRSTTGGKGNLGMFYDRSPKICAAGLPTQQPDNRIVDNLQHYLVKDEVDSLISDAIMPPEVPRPLPPLRRPIPLDMRNAGIYGEGANIINPPNKTKFRALVEDFKDTSYSSYWKKALGKVQDPIPMLPEGLDVYNTTFGRKLHDQETLYDVVFPKVPLEDKTSVSGFPAAQIDRKYCTPPFNPDLTYGHRSYIDKRGIQVKTCLTDDNVVVGNGNRTVLNTIQSTYKEFYNARPGKVLAPNNNINEVPDGYSFGILSKPDNLKECLSICEINPECEFYRKCLAHLNTVRKCMSTRFLP
;
A
#
# COMPACT_ATOMS: atom_id res chain seq x y z
N MET A 1 25.94 36.33 -37.96
CA MET A 1 26.66 35.45 -37.01
C MET A 1 27.40 34.41 -37.85
N PRO A 2 28.69 34.16 -37.60
CA PRO A 2 29.44 33.18 -38.38
C PRO A 2 28.80 31.78 -38.24
N VAL A 3 28.84 31.03 -39.34
CA VAL A 3 28.05 29.82 -39.62
C VAL A 3 28.44 28.63 -38.73
N ASP A 4 29.51 28.73 -37.97
CA ASP A 4 30.11 27.60 -37.24
C ASP A 4 29.55 27.38 -35.81
N CYS A 5 28.64 28.23 -35.34
CA CYS A 5 28.10 28.17 -33.98
C CYS A 5 26.83 27.31 -33.80
N GLN A 6 26.56 26.34 -34.69
CA GLN A 6 25.41 25.42 -34.58
C GLN A 6 25.74 24.03 -34.00
N ARG A 7 26.91 23.84 -33.37
CA ARG A 7 27.13 22.62 -32.59
C ARG A 7 26.38 22.74 -31.25
N SER A 8 25.20 22.12 -31.18
CA SER A 8 24.49 21.87 -29.93
C SER A 8 25.40 21.03 -29.02
N THR A 9 26.05 21.67 -28.05
CA THR A 9 26.84 20.98 -27.05
C THR A 9 25.91 20.58 -25.91
N THR A 10 25.59 19.30 -25.82
CA THR A 10 24.79 18.77 -24.73
C THR A 10 25.71 18.49 -23.55
N GLY A 11 25.70 19.43 -22.60
CA GLY A 11 26.67 19.47 -21.50
C GLY A 11 28.06 19.90 -21.99
N GLY A 12 28.75 20.75 -21.24
CA GLY A 12 30.12 21.16 -21.58
C GLY A 12 31.06 19.96 -21.79
N LYS A 13 32.27 20.19 -22.32
CA LYS A 13 33.24 19.14 -22.73
C LYS A 13 33.43 17.95 -21.77
N GLY A 14 33.20 18.11 -20.47
CA GLY A 14 33.31 17.05 -19.48
C GLY A 14 32.15 16.03 -19.47
N ASN A 15 31.04 16.29 -20.15
CA ASN A 15 29.81 15.50 -20.04
C ASN A 15 29.38 14.82 -21.36
N LEU A 16 30.19 14.93 -22.42
CA LEU A 16 29.86 14.40 -23.74
C LEU A 16 29.83 12.86 -23.71
N GLY A 17 28.68 12.27 -23.98
CA GLY A 17 28.46 10.81 -23.95
C GLY A 17 28.14 10.21 -22.58
N MET A 18 28.07 11.02 -21.52
CA MET A 18 27.75 10.56 -20.15
C MET A 18 26.25 10.48 -19.88
N PHE A 19 25.42 11.19 -20.67
CA PHE A 19 23.98 11.28 -20.47
C PHE A 19 23.23 11.09 -21.80
N TYR A 20 22.10 10.39 -21.74
CA TYR A 20 21.16 10.31 -22.86
C TYR A 20 20.31 11.58 -22.89
N ASP A 21 20.37 12.35 -23.98
CA ASP A 21 19.57 13.56 -24.13
C ASP A 21 18.08 13.20 -24.21
N ARG A 22 17.34 13.60 -23.16
CA ARG A 22 15.90 13.35 -23.05
C ARG A 22 15.08 14.21 -24.02
N SER A 23 15.66 15.27 -24.58
CA SER A 23 14.99 16.22 -25.47
C SER A 23 15.97 16.85 -26.50
N PRO A 24 16.21 16.21 -27.66
CA PRO A 24 17.18 16.67 -28.65
C PRO A 24 16.82 18.01 -29.32
N LYS A 25 15.59 18.50 -29.12
CA LYS A 25 15.09 19.77 -29.69
C LYS A 25 15.35 20.97 -28.78
N ILE A 26 15.79 20.76 -27.54
CA ILE A 26 16.03 21.83 -26.56
C ILE A 26 17.54 22.06 -26.48
N CYS A 27 17.98 23.26 -26.86
CA CYS A 27 19.38 23.64 -26.74
C CYS A 27 19.71 23.95 -25.26
N ALA A 28 20.87 23.50 -24.78
CA ALA A 28 21.34 23.83 -23.45
C ALA A 28 21.64 25.34 -23.35
N ALA A 29 21.24 25.97 -22.26
CA ALA A 29 21.55 27.37 -22.01
C ALA A 29 23.02 27.53 -21.60
N GLY A 30 23.82 28.25 -22.39
CA GLY A 30 25.22 28.55 -22.10
C GLY A 30 26.00 29.10 -23.30
N LEU A 31 27.16 29.73 -23.04
CA LEU A 31 28.08 30.17 -24.08
C LEU A 31 29.06 29.01 -24.39
N PRO A 32 29.13 28.51 -25.63
CA PRO A 32 30.10 27.47 -25.97
C PRO A 32 31.53 28.02 -25.82
N THR A 33 32.44 27.17 -25.35
CA THR A 33 33.88 27.48 -25.27
C THR A 33 34.43 27.77 -26.67
N GLN A 34 35.22 28.84 -26.81
CA GLN A 34 35.75 29.31 -28.08
C GLN A 34 36.69 28.31 -28.78
N GLN A 35 37.22 27.32 -28.06
CA GLN A 35 38.07 26.26 -28.59
C GLN A 35 37.50 24.88 -28.21
N PRO A 36 36.45 24.38 -28.88
CA PRO A 36 35.80 23.12 -28.53
C PRO A 36 36.68 21.88 -28.83
N ASP A 37 37.50 21.95 -29.87
CA ASP A 37 38.20 20.78 -30.40
C ASP A 37 39.65 20.65 -29.90
N ASN A 38 40.20 21.69 -29.26
CA ASN A 38 41.57 21.67 -28.73
C ASN A 38 41.69 20.73 -27.52
N ARG A 39 42.56 19.72 -27.64
CA ARG A 39 43.01 18.87 -26.52
C ARG A 39 44.36 19.36 -26.02
N ILE A 40 44.59 19.25 -24.71
CA ILE A 40 45.86 19.68 -24.08
C ILE A 40 47.05 18.89 -24.63
N VAL A 41 46.83 17.62 -24.99
CA VAL A 41 47.86 16.75 -25.58
C VAL A 41 48.41 17.33 -26.88
N ASP A 42 47.55 17.86 -27.74
CA ASP A 42 47.95 18.41 -29.03
C ASP A 42 48.80 19.69 -28.85
N ASN A 43 48.54 20.45 -27.78
CA ASN A 43 49.30 21.65 -27.43
C ASN A 43 50.67 21.35 -26.83
N LEU A 44 50.92 20.12 -26.38
CA LEU A 44 52.19 19.71 -25.75
C LEU A 44 53.13 18.96 -26.72
N GLN A 45 52.65 18.61 -27.92
CA GLN A 45 53.43 17.85 -28.91
C GLN A 45 54.36 18.70 -29.76
N HIS A 46 54.10 20.01 -29.86
CA HIS A 46 54.89 20.91 -30.69
C HIS A 46 55.46 22.04 -29.84
N TYR A 47 56.78 22.23 -29.92
CA TYR A 47 57.40 23.48 -29.54
C TYR A 47 56.83 24.59 -30.41
N LEU A 48 56.63 25.78 -29.85
CA LEU A 48 56.41 26.96 -30.69
C LEU A 48 57.65 27.12 -31.58
N VAL A 49 57.47 27.54 -32.83
CA VAL A 49 58.57 27.70 -33.82
C VAL A 49 59.76 28.49 -33.25
N LYS A 50 59.50 29.42 -32.33
CA LYS A 50 60.51 30.16 -31.59
C LYS A 50 61.39 29.28 -30.70
N ASP A 51 60.78 28.39 -29.92
CA ASP A 51 61.50 27.52 -28.98
C ASP A 51 62.31 26.45 -29.74
N GLU A 52 61.84 26.01 -30.90
CA GLU A 52 62.60 25.12 -31.80
C GLU A 52 63.87 25.81 -32.30
N VAL A 53 63.77 27.07 -32.74
CA VAL A 53 64.92 27.88 -33.18
C VAL A 53 65.90 28.15 -32.03
N ASP A 54 65.40 28.50 -30.84
CA ASP A 54 66.24 28.76 -29.68
C ASP A 54 67.00 27.49 -29.22
N SER A 55 66.38 26.31 -29.31
CA SER A 55 67.05 25.02 -29.02
C SER A 55 68.20 24.75 -29.99
N LEU A 56 67.97 24.94 -31.30
CA LEU A 56 68.97 24.79 -32.36
C LEU A 56 70.13 25.79 -32.22
N ILE A 57 69.87 27.02 -31.78
CA ILE A 57 70.91 28.02 -31.51
C ILE A 57 71.71 27.67 -30.25
N SER A 58 71.04 27.17 -29.21
CA SER A 58 71.69 26.83 -27.94
C SER A 58 72.66 25.64 -28.03
N ASP A 59 72.39 24.69 -28.93
CA ASP A 59 73.27 23.55 -29.21
C ASP A 59 74.54 23.94 -30.02
N ALA A 60 74.63 25.18 -30.53
CA ALA A 60 75.74 25.64 -31.37
C ALA A 60 76.91 26.31 -30.62
N ILE A 61 77.00 26.19 -29.28
CA ILE A 61 78.13 26.73 -28.50
C ILE A 61 79.35 25.80 -28.66
N MET A 62 80.28 26.16 -29.55
CA MET A 62 81.55 25.43 -29.73
C MET A 62 82.44 25.55 -28.47
N PRO A 63 82.87 24.44 -27.83
CA PRO A 63 83.77 24.50 -26.68
C PRO A 63 85.18 24.98 -27.09
N PRO A 64 85.92 25.67 -26.19
CA PRO A 64 87.27 26.16 -26.48
C PRO A 64 88.27 25.01 -26.69
N GLU A 65 89.25 25.20 -27.59
CA GLU A 65 90.26 24.20 -27.92
C GLU A 65 91.16 23.86 -26.72
N VAL A 66 91.33 22.56 -26.45
CA VAL A 66 92.21 22.05 -25.38
C VAL A 66 93.68 22.16 -25.85
N PRO A 67 94.60 22.72 -25.04
CA PRO A 67 96.01 22.81 -25.42
C PRO A 67 96.64 21.43 -25.61
N ARG A 68 97.53 21.31 -26.60
CA ARG A 68 98.21 20.05 -26.93
C ARG A 68 99.15 19.63 -25.80
N PRO A 69 99.17 18.34 -25.41
CA PRO A 69 100.10 17.86 -24.40
C PRO A 69 101.55 17.97 -24.88
N LEU A 70 102.46 18.23 -23.94
CA LEU A 70 103.91 18.23 -24.21
C LEU A 70 104.37 16.87 -24.74
N PRO A 71 105.41 16.83 -25.59
CA PRO A 71 105.98 15.57 -26.06
C PRO A 71 106.49 14.72 -24.90
N PRO A 72 106.39 13.38 -24.97
CA PRO A 72 106.75 12.49 -23.87
C PRO A 72 108.25 12.61 -23.56
N LEU A 73 108.56 13.10 -22.36
CA LEU A 73 109.93 13.13 -21.83
C LEU A 73 110.37 11.71 -21.49
N ARG A 74 111.63 11.36 -21.80
CA ARG A 74 112.20 10.03 -21.50
C ARG A 74 112.20 9.67 -20.01
N ARG A 75 112.11 10.67 -19.13
CA ARG A 75 111.96 10.53 -17.67
C ARG A 75 111.02 11.63 -17.18
N PRO A 76 110.16 11.36 -16.18
CA PRO A 76 109.37 12.41 -15.55
C PRO A 76 110.31 13.43 -14.90
N ILE A 77 109.94 14.71 -14.95
CA ILE A 77 110.70 15.77 -14.29
C ILE A 77 110.63 15.49 -12.78
N PRO A 78 111.78 15.36 -12.06
CA PRO A 78 111.75 15.18 -10.62
C PRO A 78 111.12 16.42 -9.98
N LEU A 79 110.15 16.19 -9.08
CA LEU A 79 109.48 17.26 -8.33
C LEU A 79 110.50 17.99 -7.46
N ASP A 80 110.57 19.31 -7.60
CA ASP A 80 111.41 20.16 -6.75
C ASP A 80 110.84 20.18 -5.32
N MET A 81 111.42 19.35 -4.45
CA MET A 81 110.97 19.17 -3.06
C MET A 81 111.20 20.40 -2.19
N ARG A 82 111.97 21.38 -2.64
CA ARG A 82 112.39 22.52 -1.82
C ARG A 82 111.28 23.57 -1.64
N ASN A 83 110.32 23.62 -2.58
CA ASN A 83 109.18 24.53 -2.59
C ASN A 83 107.82 23.81 -2.71
N ALA A 84 107.76 22.51 -2.42
CA ALA A 84 106.51 21.74 -2.50
C ALA A 84 105.55 22.17 -1.37
N GLY A 85 104.54 22.98 -1.71
CA GLY A 85 103.48 23.37 -0.78
C GLY A 85 102.57 22.20 -0.38
N ILE A 86 101.38 22.50 0.14
CA ILE A 86 100.33 21.53 0.57
C ILE A 86 99.99 20.49 -0.52
N TYR A 87 100.40 20.74 -1.77
CA TYR A 87 100.26 19.91 -2.96
C TYR A 87 101.43 18.93 -3.22
N GLY A 88 102.18 18.50 -2.20
CA GLY A 88 103.24 17.47 -2.30
C GLY A 88 102.69 16.03 -2.30
N GLU A 89 103.55 15.01 -2.08
CA GLU A 89 103.13 13.59 -2.06
C GLU A 89 102.00 13.30 -1.05
N GLY A 90 101.94 14.05 0.05
CA GLY A 90 100.86 13.99 1.04
C GLY A 90 99.50 14.48 0.52
N ALA A 91 99.45 15.27 -0.54
CA ALA A 91 98.20 15.73 -1.15
C ALA A 91 97.40 14.58 -1.75
N ASN A 92 98.08 13.55 -2.27
CA ASN A 92 97.43 12.33 -2.77
C ASN A 92 96.86 11.47 -1.63
N ILE A 93 97.33 11.65 -0.39
CA ILE A 93 96.81 10.97 0.79
C ILE A 93 95.60 11.73 1.34
N ILE A 94 95.68 13.07 1.39
CA ILE A 94 94.61 13.95 1.88
C ILE A 94 93.45 14.02 0.89
N ASN A 95 93.74 14.13 -0.40
CA ASN A 95 92.77 14.16 -1.49
C ASN A 95 93.12 13.07 -2.52
N PRO A 96 92.69 11.82 -2.27
CA PRO A 96 92.99 10.73 -3.19
C PRO A 96 92.48 11.06 -4.59
N PRO A 97 93.24 10.72 -5.64
CA PRO A 97 92.84 11.01 -7.01
C PRO A 97 91.48 10.39 -7.30
N ASN A 98 90.63 11.16 -7.99
CA ASN A 98 89.30 10.71 -8.39
C ASN A 98 89.41 9.37 -9.14
N LYS A 99 88.67 8.37 -8.64
CA LYS A 99 88.63 7.06 -9.27
C LYS A 99 88.08 7.20 -10.69
N THR A 100 88.69 6.49 -11.63
CA THR A 100 88.11 6.36 -12.97
C THR A 100 86.77 5.63 -12.86
N LYS A 101 85.84 5.92 -13.78
CA LYS A 101 84.50 5.28 -13.79
C LYS A 101 84.58 3.76 -13.71
N PHE A 102 85.52 3.17 -14.45
CA PHE A 102 85.77 1.73 -14.43
C PHE A 102 86.25 1.24 -13.06
N ARG A 103 87.19 1.95 -12.43
CA ARG A 103 87.73 1.57 -11.11
C ARG A 103 86.67 1.72 -10.01
N ALA A 104 85.85 2.76 -10.07
CA ALA A 104 84.71 2.92 -9.17
C ALA A 104 83.74 1.73 -9.28
N LEU A 105 83.41 1.31 -10.50
CA LEU A 105 82.51 0.19 -10.76
C LEU A 105 83.09 -1.15 -10.25
N VAL A 106 84.38 -1.41 -10.49
CA VAL A 106 85.06 -2.62 -9.98
C VAL A 106 85.08 -2.65 -8.45
N GLU A 107 85.30 -1.51 -7.80
CA GLU A 107 85.26 -1.42 -6.34
C GLU A 107 83.84 -1.57 -5.80
N ASP A 108 82.84 -0.99 -6.47
CA ASP A 108 81.42 -1.22 -6.15
C ASP A 108 81.07 -2.70 -6.21
N PHE A 109 81.52 -3.44 -7.24
CA PHE A 109 81.33 -4.89 -7.30
C PHE A 109 82.01 -5.67 -6.18
N LYS A 110 83.21 -5.26 -5.76
CA LYS A 110 83.88 -5.88 -4.60
C LYS A 110 83.11 -5.63 -3.31
N ASP A 111 82.55 -4.42 -3.19
CA ASP A 111 81.81 -4.01 -2.00
C ASP A 111 80.40 -4.64 -1.93
N THR A 112 79.85 -5.20 -3.01
CA THR A 112 78.56 -5.92 -3.00
C THR A 112 78.49 -7.07 -2.00
N SER A 113 79.62 -7.67 -1.64
CA SER A 113 79.68 -8.73 -0.63
C SER A 113 79.36 -8.24 0.78
N TYR A 114 79.50 -6.95 1.06
CA TYR A 114 79.24 -6.39 2.38
C TYR A 114 77.74 -6.24 2.63
N SER A 115 77.26 -6.76 3.76
CA SER A 115 75.86 -6.63 4.18
C SER A 115 75.41 -5.17 4.38
N SER A 116 76.36 -4.26 4.62
CA SER A 116 76.11 -2.83 4.70
C SER A 116 75.90 -2.19 3.33
N TYR A 117 76.53 -2.68 2.25
CA TYR A 117 76.44 -2.11 0.91
C TYR A 117 74.99 -2.06 0.42
N TRP A 118 74.27 -3.17 0.56
CA TRP A 118 72.84 -3.29 0.24
C TRP A 118 71.92 -2.46 1.15
N LYS A 119 72.44 -1.95 2.28
CA LYS A 119 71.72 -1.10 3.24
C LYS A 119 72.17 0.37 3.21
N LYS A 120 73.16 0.72 2.37
CA LYS A 120 73.90 2.00 2.41
C LYS A 120 73.38 3.05 1.43
N ALA A 121 72.55 2.69 0.46
CA ALA A 121 72.07 3.64 -0.54
C ALA A 121 71.21 4.74 0.11
N LEU A 122 71.81 5.91 0.36
CA LEU A 122 71.11 7.07 0.92
C LEU A 122 70.00 7.49 -0.03
N GLY A 123 68.76 7.53 0.47
CA GLY A 123 67.58 7.92 -0.30
C GLY A 123 66.99 6.81 -1.17
N LYS A 124 67.48 5.56 -1.09
CA LYS A 124 66.84 4.38 -1.71
C LYS A 124 66.47 3.35 -0.65
N VAL A 125 65.34 2.68 -0.85
CA VAL A 125 64.94 1.53 -0.05
C VAL A 125 65.77 0.32 -0.50
N GLN A 126 65.96 -0.66 0.40
CA GLN A 126 66.60 -1.92 0.03
C GLN A 126 65.82 -2.58 -1.11
N ASP A 127 66.53 -3.13 -2.10
CA ASP A 127 65.88 -3.81 -3.22
C ASP A 127 65.04 -4.99 -2.70
N PRO A 128 63.70 -4.97 -2.88
CA PRO A 128 62.82 -6.02 -2.38
C PRO A 128 62.71 -7.21 -3.36
N ILE A 129 63.20 -7.05 -4.59
CA ILE A 129 63.14 -8.02 -5.69
C ILE A 129 63.55 -9.44 -5.27
N PRO A 130 64.69 -9.68 -4.57
CA PRO A 130 65.10 -11.04 -4.20
C PRO A 130 64.18 -11.69 -3.14
N MET A 131 63.33 -10.91 -2.47
CA MET A 131 62.41 -11.40 -1.45
C MET A 131 60.96 -11.47 -1.94
N LEU A 132 60.70 -11.11 -3.20
CA LEU A 132 59.36 -11.18 -3.77
C LEU A 132 59.02 -12.63 -4.15
N PRO A 133 57.81 -13.10 -3.79
CA PRO A 133 57.28 -14.36 -4.31
C PRO A 133 57.26 -14.40 -5.84
N GLU A 134 57.40 -15.61 -6.39
CA GLU A 134 57.38 -15.85 -7.83
C GLU A 134 56.07 -15.35 -8.45
N GLY A 135 56.17 -14.58 -9.54
CA GLY A 135 55.02 -14.00 -10.24
C GLY A 135 54.52 -12.65 -9.70
N LEU A 136 55.12 -12.12 -8.63
CA LEU A 136 54.88 -10.74 -8.21
C LEU A 136 55.85 -9.78 -8.89
N ASP A 137 55.32 -8.64 -9.32
CA ASP A 137 56.07 -7.57 -9.96
C ASP A 137 55.93 -6.27 -9.17
N VAL A 138 57.06 -5.62 -8.89
CA VAL A 138 57.15 -4.41 -8.06
C VAL A 138 56.28 -3.28 -8.62
N TYR A 139 56.15 -3.18 -9.94
CA TYR A 139 55.45 -2.06 -10.57
C TYR A 139 54.00 -2.37 -10.93
N ASN A 140 53.69 -3.62 -11.29
CA ASN A 140 52.38 -3.99 -11.81
C ASN A 140 51.47 -4.64 -10.78
N THR A 141 52.01 -5.21 -9.70
CA THR A 141 51.20 -5.89 -8.69
C THR A 141 50.84 -4.97 -7.55
N THR A 142 49.54 -4.85 -7.28
CA THR A 142 49.03 -4.10 -6.13
C THR A 142 48.95 -5.02 -4.92
N PHE A 143 49.67 -4.68 -3.85
CA PHE A 143 49.59 -5.41 -2.59
C PHE A 143 48.26 -5.15 -1.86
N GLY A 144 47.81 -6.14 -1.09
CA GLY A 144 46.58 -6.07 -0.30
C GLY A 144 45.58 -7.17 -0.66
N ARG A 145 44.50 -7.27 0.12
CA ARG A 145 43.42 -8.22 -0.15
C ARG A 145 42.44 -7.58 -1.12
N LYS A 146 42.38 -8.08 -2.36
CA LYS A 146 41.28 -7.73 -3.27
C LYS A 146 39.98 -8.23 -2.64
N LEU A 147 39.03 -7.32 -2.40
CA LEU A 147 37.68 -7.72 -2.02
C LEU A 147 37.04 -8.38 -3.23
N HIS A 148 36.31 -9.47 -3.01
CA HIS A 148 35.51 -10.05 -4.08
C HIS A 148 34.48 -9.03 -4.53
N ASP A 149 34.27 -8.93 -5.85
CA ASP A 149 33.23 -8.09 -6.42
C ASP A 149 31.90 -8.59 -5.85
N GLN A 150 31.31 -7.80 -4.96
CA GLN A 150 29.99 -8.08 -4.41
C GLN A 150 28.94 -7.86 -5.50
N GLU A 151 27.82 -8.55 -5.37
CA GLU A 151 26.67 -8.33 -6.25
C GLU A 151 26.30 -6.84 -6.25
N THR A 152 25.99 -6.32 -7.44
CA THR A 152 25.56 -4.93 -7.53
C THR A 152 24.21 -4.79 -6.85
N LEU A 153 23.96 -3.63 -6.22
CA LEU A 153 22.66 -3.34 -5.61
C LEU A 153 21.50 -3.53 -6.60
N TYR A 154 21.75 -3.32 -7.89
CA TYR A 154 20.78 -3.55 -8.94
C TYR A 154 20.43 -5.03 -9.11
N ASP A 155 21.42 -5.93 -9.11
CA ASP A 155 21.19 -7.38 -9.22
C ASP A 155 20.43 -7.93 -8.00
N VAL A 156 20.62 -7.33 -6.82
CA VAL A 156 19.91 -7.70 -5.58
C VAL A 156 18.45 -7.24 -5.60
N VAL A 157 18.20 -5.99 -6.03
CA VAL A 157 16.84 -5.42 -6.05
C VAL A 157 16.02 -5.96 -7.23
N PHE A 158 16.67 -6.18 -8.37
CA PHE A 158 16.05 -6.67 -9.60
C PHE A 158 16.78 -7.92 -10.09
N PRO A 159 16.55 -9.08 -9.43
CA PRO A 159 17.19 -10.31 -9.84
C PRO A 159 16.77 -10.68 -11.26
N LYS A 160 17.75 -11.02 -12.11
CA LYS A 160 17.50 -11.43 -13.50
C LYS A 160 16.64 -12.70 -13.58
N VAL A 161 16.77 -13.57 -12.57
CA VAL A 161 15.96 -14.77 -12.42
C VAL A 161 14.92 -14.48 -11.33
N PRO A 162 13.62 -14.42 -11.65
CA PRO A 162 12.59 -14.26 -10.64
C PRO A 162 12.61 -15.47 -9.70
N LEU A 163 12.42 -15.22 -8.41
CA LEU A 163 12.31 -16.28 -7.43
C LEU A 163 11.07 -17.13 -7.72
N GLU A 164 11.21 -18.45 -7.69
CA GLU A 164 10.08 -19.36 -7.83
C GLU A 164 9.06 -19.10 -6.72
N ASP A 165 7.80 -18.91 -7.11
CA ASP A 165 6.71 -18.71 -6.17
C ASP A 165 6.39 -20.03 -5.46
N LYS A 166 6.60 -20.05 -4.13
CA LYS A 166 6.33 -21.22 -3.28
C LYS A 166 4.91 -21.24 -2.76
N THR A 167 4.06 -20.29 -3.15
CA THR A 167 2.67 -20.26 -2.68
C THR A 167 1.90 -21.48 -3.19
N SER A 168 1.12 -22.09 -2.30
CA SER A 168 0.24 -23.19 -2.68
C SER A 168 -0.87 -22.67 -3.58
N VAL A 169 -1.41 -23.52 -4.45
CA VAL A 169 -2.49 -23.17 -5.39
C VAL A 169 -3.70 -22.54 -4.69
N SER A 170 -3.96 -22.90 -3.43
CA SER A 170 -5.04 -22.36 -2.60
C SER A 170 -4.84 -20.90 -2.16
N GLY A 171 -3.61 -20.39 -2.21
CA GLY A 171 -3.25 -19.04 -1.78
C GLY A 171 -3.37 -17.99 -2.88
N PHE A 172 -3.61 -18.40 -4.13
CA PHE A 172 -3.76 -17.46 -5.24
C PHE A 172 -5.08 -16.68 -5.13
N PRO A 173 -5.09 -15.41 -5.57
CA PRO A 173 -6.32 -14.67 -5.72
C PRO A 173 -7.25 -15.40 -6.69
N ALA A 174 -8.52 -15.52 -6.34
CA ALA A 174 -9.55 -16.27 -7.05
C ALA A 174 -9.37 -17.81 -7.11
N ALA A 175 -8.45 -18.39 -6.33
CA ALA A 175 -8.39 -19.84 -6.18
C ALA A 175 -9.58 -20.37 -5.37
N GLN A 176 -10.23 -21.42 -5.87
CA GLN A 176 -11.24 -22.14 -5.10
C GLN A 176 -10.56 -23.01 -4.03
N ILE A 177 -11.03 -22.91 -2.79
CA ILE A 177 -10.49 -23.71 -1.68
C ILE A 177 -10.90 -25.17 -1.86
N ASP A 178 -9.90 -26.06 -2.00
CA ASP A 178 -10.13 -27.50 -1.98
C ASP A 178 -10.32 -27.99 -0.52
N ARG A 179 -11.53 -28.46 -0.22
CA ARG A 179 -11.91 -28.96 1.10
C ARG A 179 -11.76 -30.48 1.25
N LYS A 180 -11.25 -31.18 0.23
CA LYS A 180 -11.02 -32.64 0.26
C LYS A 180 -12.25 -33.46 0.64
N TYR A 181 -13.41 -33.12 0.06
CA TYR A 181 -14.63 -33.92 0.22
C TYR A 181 -14.46 -35.32 -0.42
N CYS A 182 -15.19 -36.32 0.07
CA CYS A 182 -15.17 -37.68 -0.48
C CYS A 182 -15.64 -37.71 -1.94
N THR A 183 -15.12 -38.64 -2.75
CA THR A 183 -15.41 -38.72 -4.18
C THR A 183 -16.74 -39.42 -4.49
N PRO A 184 -17.56 -38.87 -5.42
CA PRO A 184 -17.39 -37.61 -6.16
C PRO A 184 -17.90 -36.37 -5.37
N PRO A 185 -17.11 -35.29 -5.24
CA PRO A 185 -17.44 -34.19 -4.33
C PRO A 185 -18.42 -33.18 -4.92
N PHE A 186 -18.19 -32.74 -6.16
CA PHE A 186 -19.01 -31.79 -6.91
C PHE A 186 -18.94 -32.15 -8.39
N ASN A 187 -20.08 -32.49 -8.95
CA ASN A 187 -20.32 -32.61 -10.37
C ASN A 187 -20.92 -31.29 -10.92
N PRO A 188 -20.26 -30.59 -11.85
CA PRO A 188 -20.76 -29.35 -12.44
C PRO A 188 -22.03 -29.53 -13.29
N ASP A 189 -22.33 -30.75 -13.74
CA ASP A 189 -23.50 -31.03 -14.57
C ASP A 189 -24.80 -31.14 -13.75
N LEU A 190 -24.68 -31.21 -12.42
CA LEU A 190 -25.80 -31.36 -11.51
C LEU A 190 -26.18 -30.03 -10.86
N THR A 191 -27.48 -29.79 -10.74
CA THR A 191 -28.02 -28.71 -9.91
C THR A 191 -28.20 -29.20 -8.48
N TYR A 192 -27.53 -28.57 -7.52
CA TYR A 192 -27.65 -28.89 -6.10
C TYR A 192 -28.81 -28.11 -5.44
N GLY A 193 -29.41 -28.69 -4.40
CA GLY A 193 -30.52 -28.11 -3.66
C GLY A 193 -31.76 -29.01 -3.63
N HIS A 194 -32.80 -28.59 -2.90
CA HIS A 194 -34.06 -29.34 -2.84
C HIS A 194 -34.98 -28.91 -3.99
N ARG A 195 -35.37 -29.87 -4.84
CA ARG A 195 -36.29 -29.60 -5.95
C ARG A 195 -37.71 -29.45 -5.40
N SER A 196 -38.27 -28.25 -5.49
CA SER A 196 -39.69 -28.03 -5.22
C SER A 196 -40.52 -28.41 -6.46
N TYR A 197 -41.48 -29.32 -6.30
CA TYR A 197 -42.40 -29.75 -7.35
C TYR A 197 -43.62 -28.82 -7.47
N ILE A 198 -43.37 -27.52 -7.54
CA ILE A 198 -44.44 -26.52 -7.65
C ILE A 198 -44.79 -26.35 -9.12
N ASP A 199 -45.99 -26.78 -9.50
CA ASP A 199 -46.54 -26.49 -10.83
C ASP A 199 -46.94 -25.01 -10.92
N LYS A 200 -46.06 -24.18 -11.49
CA LYS A 200 -46.30 -22.75 -11.69
C LYS A 200 -47.51 -22.45 -12.58
N ARG A 201 -48.00 -23.43 -13.34
CA ARG A 201 -49.19 -23.28 -14.21
C ARG A 201 -50.51 -23.47 -13.45
N GLY A 202 -50.46 -23.98 -12.22
CA GLY A 202 -51.64 -24.17 -11.38
C GLY A 202 -52.62 -25.22 -11.90
N ILE A 203 -52.17 -26.20 -12.70
CA ILE A 203 -53.06 -27.20 -13.33
C ILE A 203 -53.73 -28.07 -12.26
N GLN A 204 -53.00 -28.39 -11.19
CA GLN A 204 -53.49 -29.18 -10.06
C GLN A 204 -54.48 -28.43 -9.16
N VAL A 205 -54.61 -27.11 -9.30
CA VAL A 205 -55.63 -26.35 -8.55
C VAL A 205 -57.04 -26.73 -9.03
N LYS A 206 -57.19 -27.02 -10.33
CA LYS A 206 -58.49 -27.41 -10.92
C LYS A 206 -59.00 -28.74 -10.38
N THR A 207 -58.11 -29.68 -10.06
CA THR A 207 -58.50 -30.99 -9.52
C THR A 207 -58.90 -30.94 -8.05
N CYS A 208 -58.47 -29.90 -7.33
CA CYS A 208 -58.78 -29.71 -5.91
C CYS A 208 -59.96 -28.74 -5.68
N LEU A 209 -60.57 -28.22 -6.74
CA LEU A 209 -61.75 -27.36 -6.66
C LEU A 209 -62.98 -28.25 -6.54
N THR A 210 -63.28 -28.68 -5.31
CA THR A 210 -64.32 -29.67 -4.96
C THR A 210 -65.72 -29.06 -4.88
N ASP A 211 -66.01 -27.96 -5.57
CA ASP A 211 -67.37 -27.44 -5.62
C ASP A 211 -68.18 -28.23 -6.66
N ASP A 212 -68.58 -29.44 -6.24
CA ASP A 212 -69.36 -30.40 -7.03
C ASP A 212 -70.70 -29.80 -7.51
N ASN A 213 -71.14 -28.68 -6.92
CA ASN A 213 -72.38 -28.01 -7.26
C ASN A 213 -72.33 -27.30 -8.63
N VAL A 214 -71.14 -26.95 -9.12
CA VAL A 214 -70.97 -26.30 -10.43
C VAL A 214 -70.93 -27.32 -11.56
N VAL A 215 -70.33 -28.49 -11.33
CA VAL A 215 -70.14 -29.53 -12.37
C VAL A 215 -71.41 -30.34 -12.62
N VAL A 216 -72.22 -30.59 -11.58
CA VAL A 216 -73.43 -31.44 -11.68
C VAL A 216 -74.68 -30.62 -12.06
N GLY A 217 -74.64 -29.28 -11.99
CA GLY A 217 -75.75 -28.41 -12.40
C GLY A 217 -77.05 -28.55 -11.58
N ASN A 218 -77.03 -29.30 -10.48
CA ASN A 218 -78.22 -29.66 -9.68
C ASN A 218 -78.27 -28.98 -8.30
N GLY A 219 -77.40 -28.00 -8.03
CA GLY A 219 -77.20 -27.41 -6.70
C GLY A 219 -78.43 -26.81 -6.00
N ASN A 220 -79.57 -26.61 -6.68
CA ASN A 220 -80.77 -26.01 -6.08
C ASN A 220 -82.10 -26.69 -6.43
N ARG A 221 -82.11 -27.91 -6.98
CA ARG A 221 -83.37 -28.58 -7.38
C ARG A 221 -83.40 -30.07 -7.02
N THR A 222 -83.24 -30.38 -5.74
CA THR A 222 -83.74 -31.68 -5.25
C THR A 222 -85.26 -31.58 -5.18
N VAL A 223 -85.98 -32.37 -5.98
CA VAL A 223 -87.43 -32.53 -5.82
C VAL A 223 -87.66 -33.19 -4.45
N LEU A 224 -88.11 -32.39 -3.47
CA LEU A 224 -88.42 -32.87 -2.14
C LEU A 224 -89.88 -33.30 -2.08
N ASN A 225 -90.16 -34.36 -1.33
CA ASN A 225 -91.52 -34.72 -0.96
C ASN A 225 -92.15 -33.59 -0.14
N THR A 226 -93.45 -33.34 -0.32
CA THR A 226 -94.21 -32.31 0.39
C THR A 226 -94.10 -32.45 1.91
N ILE A 227 -94.11 -33.69 2.44
CA ILE A 227 -93.92 -33.96 3.88
C ILE A 227 -92.52 -33.51 4.35
N GLN A 228 -91.51 -33.75 3.53
CA GLN A 228 -90.14 -33.40 3.89
C GLN A 228 -89.89 -31.91 3.75
N SER A 229 -90.52 -31.24 2.77
CA SER A 229 -90.43 -29.79 2.62
C SER A 229 -91.13 -29.07 3.78
N THR A 230 -92.34 -29.50 4.17
CA THR A 230 -93.04 -28.91 5.32
C THR A 230 -92.27 -29.13 6.62
N TYR A 231 -91.75 -30.33 6.85
CA TYR A 231 -90.87 -30.60 8.00
C TYR A 231 -89.66 -29.64 8.01
N LYS A 232 -88.94 -29.52 6.89
CA LYS A 232 -87.79 -28.60 6.82
C LYS A 232 -88.20 -27.14 7.05
N GLU A 233 -89.38 -26.71 6.62
CA GLU A 233 -89.87 -25.35 6.87
C GLU A 233 -90.25 -25.10 8.33
N PHE A 234 -90.81 -26.09 9.03
CA PHE A 234 -91.14 -25.97 10.45
C PHE A 234 -89.92 -25.98 11.36
N TYR A 235 -88.88 -26.75 11.02
CA TYR A 235 -87.74 -26.99 11.91
C TYR A 235 -86.47 -26.22 11.55
N ASN A 236 -86.29 -25.82 10.29
CA ASN A 236 -85.10 -25.07 9.90
C ASN A 236 -85.38 -23.57 9.83
N ALA A 237 -84.67 -22.80 10.67
CA ALA A 237 -84.69 -21.35 10.58
C ALA A 237 -84.06 -20.89 9.25
N ARG A 238 -84.76 -20.02 8.52
CA ARG A 238 -84.19 -19.33 7.36
C ARG A 238 -83.53 -18.04 7.84
N PRO A 239 -82.37 -17.66 7.29
CA PRO A 239 -81.75 -16.39 7.63
C PRO A 239 -82.74 -15.24 7.38
N GLY A 240 -82.93 -14.38 8.39
CA GLY A 240 -83.85 -13.24 8.34
C GLY A 240 -85.32 -13.55 8.64
N LYS A 241 -85.71 -14.82 8.85
CA LYS A 241 -87.06 -15.18 9.32
C LYS A 241 -87.00 -15.82 10.70
N VAL A 242 -87.88 -15.37 11.59
CA VAL A 242 -88.07 -15.99 12.91
C VAL A 242 -88.75 -17.35 12.72
N LEU A 243 -88.28 -18.36 13.44
CA LEU A 243 -88.88 -19.69 13.42
C LEU A 243 -90.22 -19.66 14.17
N ALA A 244 -91.32 -19.90 13.46
CA ALA A 244 -92.68 -19.85 14.01
C ALA A 244 -93.43 -21.17 13.71
N PRO A 245 -93.17 -22.25 14.46
CA PRO A 245 -93.66 -23.58 14.10
C PRO A 245 -95.20 -23.69 14.11
N ASN A 246 -95.87 -22.98 15.01
CA ASN A 246 -97.33 -23.04 15.13
C ASN A 246 -98.05 -21.91 14.39
N ASN A 247 -97.31 -20.96 13.81
CA ASN A 247 -97.85 -19.78 13.11
C ASN A 247 -99.00 -19.06 13.85
N ASN A 248 -98.95 -19.00 15.19
CA ASN A 248 -99.99 -18.38 16.04
C ASN A 248 -100.35 -16.94 15.65
N ILE A 249 -99.42 -16.21 15.01
CA ILE A 249 -99.65 -14.84 14.56
C ILE A 249 -100.79 -14.74 13.54
N ASN A 250 -101.09 -15.80 12.80
CA ASN A 250 -102.19 -15.83 11.83
C ASN A 250 -103.58 -15.88 12.50
N GLU A 251 -103.66 -16.26 13.78
CA GLU A 251 -104.93 -16.35 14.52
C GLU A 251 -105.32 -15.03 15.18
N VAL A 252 -104.47 -14.01 15.09
CA VAL A 252 -104.63 -12.74 15.78
C VAL A 252 -104.92 -11.63 14.77
N PRO A 253 -105.86 -10.70 15.04
CA PRO A 253 -106.16 -9.59 14.13
C PRO A 253 -104.96 -8.69 13.86
N ASP A 254 -104.91 -8.12 12.67
CA ASP A 254 -103.90 -7.12 12.30
C ASP A 254 -103.96 -5.91 13.26
N GLY A 255 -102.80 -5.51 13.77
CA GLY A 255 -102.67 -4.41 14.73
C GLY A 255 -102.84 -4.81 16.20
N TYR A 256 -103.04 -6.10 16.51
CA TYR A 256 -103.02 -6.58 17.88
C TYR A 256 -101.64 -6.42 18.51
N SER A 257 -101.60 -5.76 19.67
CA SER A 257 -100.39 -5.65 20.49
C SER A 257 -100.33 -6.77 21.51
N PHE A 258 -99.33 -7.64 21.42
CA PHE A 258 -99.05 -8.63 22.45
C PHE A 258 -98.50 -7.95 23.72
N GLY A 259 -98.94 -8.41 24.89
CA GLY A 259 -98.44 -7.94 26.18
C GLY A 259 -99.55 -7.72 27.21
N ILE A 260 -99.15 -7.38 28.43
CA ILE A 260 -100.06 -7.01 29.51
C ILE A 260 -100.20 -5.48 29.48
N LEU A 261 -101.42 -4.98 29.31
CA LEU A 261 -101.70 -3.55 29.39
C LEU A 261 -101.50 -3.07 30.83
N SER A 262 -100.66 -2.05 31.02
CA SER A 262 -100.57 -1.34 32.29
C SER A 262 -101.87 -0.59 32.55
N LYS A 263 -102.38 -0.66 33.79
CA LYS A 263 -103.55 0.13 34.19
C LYS A 263 -103.25 1.63 34.06
N PRO A 264 -104.23 2.47 33.67
CA PRO A 264 -104.05 3.92 33.60
C PRO A 264 -103.84 4.52 35.00
N ASP A 265 -103.11 5.64 35.02
CA ASP A 265 -102.67 6.30 36.25
C ASP A 265 -103.76 7.27 36.74
N ASN A 266 -104.53 6.87 37.77
CA ASN A 266 -105.70 7.61 38.26
C ASN A 266 -105.37 8.62 39.38
N LEU A 267 -104.10 8.95 39.56
CA LEU A 267 -103.58 9.78 40.66
C LEU A 267 -104.29 11.14 40.78
N LYS A 268 -104.65 11.75 39.64
CA LYS A 268 -105.30 13.06 39.60
C LYS A 268 -106.73 13.02 40.15
N GLU A 269 -107.47 11.95 39.89
CA GLU A 269 -108.82 11.76 40.43
C GLU A 269 -108.76 11.57 41.95
N CYS A 270 -107.83 10.75 42.45
CA CYS A 270 -107.65 10.49 43.87
C CYS A 270 -107.33 11.76 44.70
N LEU A 271 -106.56 12.69 44.15
CA LEU A 271 -106.21 13.95 44.82
C LEU A 271 -107.34 15.00 44.78
N SER A 272 -108.27 14.89 43.84
CA SER A 272 -109.37 15.84 43.67
C SER A 272 -110.63 15.47 44.47
N ILE A 273 -110.85 14.19 44.74
CA ILE A 273 -112.09 13.67 45.33
C ILE A 273 -111.99 13.51 46.86
N CYS A 274 -110.79 13.34 47.41
CA CYS A 274 -110.59 13.07 48.83
C CYS A 274 -110.12 14.32 49.60
N GLU A 275 -110.85 14.71 50.64
CA GLU A 275 -110.42 15.75 51.59
C GLU A 275 -109.25 15.26 52.47
N ILE A 276 -108.33 16.16 52.83
CA ILE A 276 -107.16 15.84 53.67
C ILE A 276 -107.64 15.49 55.08
N ASN A 277 -107.26 14.32 55.60
CA ASN A 277 -107.66 13.86 56.92
C ASN A 277 -107.18 14.84 58.03
N PRO A 278 -108.09 15.49 58.77
CA PRO A 278 -107.75 16.50 59.76
C PRO A 278 -106.91 15.94 60.92
N GLU A 279 -107.05 14.65 61.25
CA GLU A 279 -106.25 14.00 62.29
C GLU A 279 -104.78 13.89 61.88
N CYS A 280 -104.51 13.57 60.61
CA CYS A 280 -103.14 13.54 60.09
C CYS A 280 -102.51 14.94 60.11
N GLU A 281 -103.28 15.99 59.82
CA GLU A 281 -102.78 17.36 59.92
C GLU A 281 -102.46 17.75 61.37
N PHE A 282 -103.29 17.34 62.32
CA PHE A 282 -103.04 17.50 63.75
C PHE A 282 -101.74 16.81 64.18
N TYR A 283 -101.56 15.52 63.85
CA TYR A 283 -100.33 14.79 64.17
C TYR A 283 -99.10 15.40 63.50
N ARG A 284 -99.25 15.89 62.26
CA ARG A 284 -98.17 16.58 61.54
C ARG A 284 -97.79 17.89 62.23
N LYS A 285 -98.75 18.66 62.74
CA LYS A 285 -98.49 19.85 63.57
C LYS A 285 -97.81 19.48 64.89
N CYS A 286 -98.24 18.41 65.56
CA CYS A 286 -97.59 17.90 66.77
C CYS A 286 -96.13 17.47 66.52
N LEU A 287 -95.87 16.75 65.43
CA LEU A 287 -94.51 16.34 65.04
C LEU A 287 -93.64 17.54 64.67
N ALA A 288 -94.20 18.53 63.97
CA ALA A 288 -93.50 19.80 63.69
C ALA A 288 -93.13 20.52 64.99
N HIS A 289 -94.04 20.57 65.96
CA HIS A 289 -93.79 21.13 67.29
C HIS A 289 -92.74 20.33 68.08
N LEU A 290 -92.77 19.00 68.03
CA LEU A 290 -91.75 18.16 68.66
C LEU A 290 -90.36 18.43 68.07
N ASN A 291 -90.29 18.58 66.75
CA ASN A 291 -89.04 18.89 66.05
C ASN A 291 -88.51 20.29 66.43
N THR A 292 -89.37 21.30 66.59
CA THR A 292 -88.94 22.63 67.07
C THR A 292 -88.47 22.57 68.53
N VAL A 293 -89.18 21.87 69.41
CA VAL A 293 -88.73 21.66 70.81
C VAL A 293 -87.37 20.96 70.86
N ARG A 294 -87.18 19.90 70.08
CA ARG A 294 -85.90 19.18 69.98
C ARG A 294 -84.77 20.12 69.56
N LYS A 295 -85.02 21.00 68.59
CA LYS A 295 -84.06 22.01 68.10
C LYS A 295 -83.73 23.06 69.16
N CYS A 296 -84.71 23.49 69.97
CA CYS A 296 -84.48 24.44 71.07
C CYS A 296 -83.74 23.82 72.27
N MET A 297 -84.00 22.55 72.56
CA MET A 297 -83.29 21.82 73.63
C MET A 297 -81.83 21.55 73.26
N SER A 298 -81.54 21.25 71.98
CA SER A 298 -80.16 21.06 71.50
C SER A 298 -79.26 22.31 71.60
N THR A 299 -79.83 23.50 71.85
CA THR A 299 -79.06 24.75 71.97
C THR A 299 -78.88 25.24 73.42
N ARG A 300 -79.56 24.66 74.42
CA ARG A 300 -79.52 25.14 75.83
C ARG A 300 -78.60 24.34 76.75
N PHE A 301 -78.29 23.09 76.42
CA PHE A 301 -77.30 22.29 77.13
C PHE A 301 -76.13 22.04 76.17
N LEU A 302 -75.01 22.73 76.41
CA LEU A 302 -73.69 22.41 75.89
C LEU A 302 -72.75 22.33 77.11
N PRO A 303 -71.72 21.46 77.11
CA PRO A 303 -71.31 20.52 76.05
C PRO A 303 -71.96 19.13 76.13
#